data_AF-A0A1V5ALF9-F1
#
_entry.id   AF-A0A1V5ALF9-F1
#
_cell.length_a   1.000
_cell.length_b   1.000
_cell.length_c   1.000
_cell.angle_alpha   90.00
_cell.angle_beta   90.00
_cell.angle_gamma   90.00
#
_symmetry.space_group_name_H-M   'P 1'
#
loop_
_entity.id
_entity.type
_entity.pdbx_description
1 polymer ?
#
loop_
_entity_poly.entity_id
_entity_poly.type
_entity_poly.pdbx_seq_one_letter_code
_entity_poly.pdbx_strand_id
1 'polypeptide(L)'
;MQGLVQEDVNELLEHLSIDYLGVSLDALLITARPADAPAIMDPIRDAGVRIHEIGTVESGESGAFLRTEEGLHDFTPRFREAAYTPVKKVVDTREKDFTRMKRAVEDAALAALEKKERMIRRLRRKEQAG
;
A
#
# COMPACT_ATOMS: atom_id res chain seq x y z
N MET A 1 11.19 -11.97 17.92
CA MET A 1 9.77 -12.14 17.58
C MET A 1 9.72 -12.67 16.15
N GLN A 2 9.89 -13.98 15.96
CA GLN A 2 9.90 -14.64 14.64
C GLN A 2 8.81 -15.70 14.66
N GLY A 3 8.11 -15.89 13.53
CA GLY A 3 7.22 -17.05 13.33
C GLY A 3 5.71 -16.82 13.48
N LEU A 4 5.20 -15.59 13.55
CA LEU A 4 3.74 -15.38 13.39
C LEU A 4 3.32 -15.47 11.92
N VAL A 5 4.14 -14.95 11.01
CA VAL A 5 3.98 -15.11 9.56
C VAL A 5 4.39 -16.54 9.16
N GLN A 6 3.62 -17.18 8.29
CA GLN A 6 4.00 -18.48 7.71
C GLN A 6 5.30 -18.34 6.91
N GLU A 7 6.19 -19.33 7.00
CA GLU A 7 7.51 -19.31 6.39
C GLU A 7 7.47 -19.04 4.88
N ASP A 8 6.72 -19.84 4.12
CA ASP A 8 6.59 -19.64 2.65
C ASP A 8 6.05 -18.26 2.27
N VAL A 9 5.16 -17.70 3.10
CA VAL A 9 4.60 -16.36 2.89
C VAL A 9 5.64 -15.29 3.20
N ASN A 10 6.38 -15.45 4.29
CA ASN A 10 7.45 -14.54 4.66
C ASN A 10 8.55 -14.52 3.59
N GLU A 11 8.98 -15.68 3.10
CA GLU A 11 9.95 -15.81 2.01
C GLU A 11 9.47 -15.11 0.74
N LEU A 12 8.20 -15.29 0.37
CA LEU A 12 7.62 -14.59 -0.79
C LEU A 12 7.64 -13.07 -0.61
N LEU A 13 7.25 -12.58 0.57
CA LEU A 13 7.22 -11.14 0.87
C LEU A 13 8.64 -10.54 0.86
N GLU A 14 9.61 -11.23 1.46
CA GLU A 14 11.02 -10.84 1.42
C GLU A 14 11.55 -10.79 -0.02
N HIS A 15 11.28 -11.83 -0.83
CA HIS A 15 11.67 -11.88 -2.24
C HIS A 15 11.11 -10.69 -3.04
N LEU A 16 9.87 -10.29 -2.74
CA LEU A 16 9.21 -9.15 -3.39
C LEU A 16 9.54 -7.80 -2.75
N SER A 17 10.36 -7.78 -1.69
CA SER A 17 10.66 -6.58 -0.89
C SER A 17 9.40 -5.89 -0.35
N ILE A 18 8.40 -6.69 0.03
CA ILE A 18 7.14 -6.24 0.62
C ILE A 18 7.26 -6.41 2.14
N ASP A 19 6.97 -5.33 2.87
CA ASP A 19 6.87 -5.38 4.32
C ASP A 19 5.57 -6.10 4.75
N TYR A 20 5.72 -7.17 5.53
CA TYR A 20 4.61 -7.99 5.99
C TYR A 20 3.63 -7.22 6.91
N LEU A 21 4.08 -6.15 7.56
CA LEU A 21 3.24 -5.25 8.35
C LEU A 21 2.32 -4.37 7.49
N GLY A 22 2.63 -4.24 6.20
CA GLY A 22 1.89 -3.44 5.22
C GLY A 22 0.84 -4.21 4.42
N VAL A 23 0.66 -5.50 4.70
CA VAL A 23 -0.26 -6.39 3.97
C VAL A 23 -1.19 -7.13 4.94
N SER A 24 -2.41 -7.46 4.49
CA SER A 24 -3.33 -8.28 5.27
C SER A 24 -2.90 -9.75 5.18
N LEU A 25 -2.48 -10.33 6.31
CA LEU A 25 -2.05 -11.72 6.42
C LEU A 25 -3.11 -12.63 7.07
N ASP A 26 -4.37 -12.16 7.12
CA ASP A 26 -5.48 -12.80 7.86
C ASP A 26 -5.13 -13.10 9.33
N ALA A 27 -4.33 -12.23 9.95
CA ALA A 27 -4.00 -12.28 11.37
C ALA A 27 -5.01 -11.49 12.21
N LEU A 28 -5.26 -11.96 13.44
CA LEU A 28 -6.12 -11.28 14.40
C LEU A 28 -5.28 -10.58 15.48
N LEU A 29 -5.54 -9.28 15.70
CA LEU A 29 -5.02 -8.54 16.84
C LEU A 29 -6.02 -8.58 17.99
N ILE A 30 -5.59 -9.04 19.16
CA ILE A 30 -6.42 -9.12 20.36
C ILE A 30 -5.84 -8.20 21.43
N THR A 31 -6.66 -7.30 21.96
CA THR A 31 -6.31 -6.47 23.11
C THR A 31 -7.04 -7.02 24.35
N ALA A 32 -6.28 -7.39 25.37
CA ALA A 32 -6.82 -7.95 26.60
C ALA A 32 -6.06 -7.42 27.82
N ARG A 33 -6.64 -7.56 29.01
CA ARG A 33 -5.91 -7.29 30.25
C ARG A 33 -4.84 -8.38 30.43
N PRO A 34 -3.66 -8.05 30.99
CA PRO A 34 -2.59 -9.04 31.17
C PRO A 34 -3.04 -10.30 31.94
N ALA A 35 -3.93 -10.13 32.93
CA ALA A 35 -4.46 -11.24 33.72
C ALA A 35 -5.33 -12.22 32.90
N ASP A 36 -5.94 -11.77 31.81
CA ASP A 36 -6.79 -12.60 30.94
C ASP A 36 -5.99 -13.25 29.80
N ALA A 37 -4.75 -12.80 29.55
CA ALA A 37 -3.96 -13.25 28.41
C ALA A 37 -3.73 -14.77 28.38
N PRO A 38 -3.38 -15.47 29.50
CA PRO A 38 -3.23 -16.92 29.48
C PRO A 38 -4.51 -17.65 29.08
N ALA A 39 -5.66 -17.23 29.64
CA ALA A 39 -6.96 -17.85 29.36
C ALA A 39 -7.40 -17.69 27.90
N ILE A 40 -6.88 -16.68 27.19
CA ILE A 40 -7.11 -16.46 25.76
C ILE A 40 -6.09 -17.23 24.92
N MET A 41 -4.81 -17.15 25.27
CA MET A 41 -3.73 -17.72 24.46
C MET A 41 -3.67 -19.23 24.51
N ASP A 42 -3.95 -19.85 25.65
CA ASP A 42 -3.79 -21.30 25.84
C ASP A 42 -4.74 -22.11 24.93
N PRO A 43 -6.06 -21.85 24.87
CA PRO A 43 -6.95 -22.56 23.95
C PRO A 43 -6.58 -22.37 22.47
N ILE A 44 -6.04 -21.21 22.10
CA ILE A 44 -5.61 -20.92 20.72
C ILE A 44 -4.36 -21.74 20.37
N ARG A 45 -3.41 -21.85 21.30
CA ARG A 45 -2.22 -22.70 21.15
C ARG A 45 -2.60 -24.18 21.09
N ASP A 46 -3.54 -24.62 21.93
CA ASP A 46 -4.02 -26.01 21.95
C ASP A 46 -4.72 -26.39 20.64
N ALA A 47 -5.35 -25.44 19.96
CA ALA A 47 -5.89 -25.61 18.62
C ALA A 47 -4.81 -25.61 17.50
N GLY A 48 -3.53 -25.49 17.86
CA GLY A 48 -2.40 -25.45 16.91
C GLY A 48 -2.21 -24.11 16.21
N VAL A 49 -2.87 -23.04 16.68
CA VAL A 49 -2.76 -21.71 16.09
C VAL A 49 -1.65 -20.91 16.79
N ARG A 50 -0.78 -20.29 15.99
CA ARG A 50 0.32 -19.46 16.53
C ARG A 50 -0.25 -18.14 17.06
N ILE A 51 0.03 -17.84 18.32
CA ILE A 51 -0.33 -16.59 18.98
C ILE A 51 0.82 -16.14 19.89
N HIS A 52 1.10 -14.83 19.90
CA HIS A 52 2.11 -14.21 20.75
C HIS A 52 1.61 -12.86 21.26
N GLU A 53 2.07 -12.48 22.44
CA GLU A 53 2.01 -11.09 22.90
C GLU A 53 3.03 -10.27 22.12
N ILE A 54 2.59 -9.21 21.46
CA ILE A 54 3.41 -8.40 20.55
C ILE A 54 3.61 -6.95 21.03
N GLY A 55 3.01 -6.57 22.16
CA GLY A 55 3.08 -5.21 22.67
C GLY A 55 2.10 -4.93 23.80
N THR A 56 2.04 -3.66 24.19
CA THR A 56 1.25 -3.16 25.31
C THR A 56 0.38 -1.98 24.86
N VAL A 57 -0.72 -1.75 25.57
CA VAL A 57 -1.49 -0.51 25.48
C VAL A 57 -1.12 0.36 26.66
N GLU A 58 -0.64 1.57 26.38
CA GLU A 58 -0.21 2.54 27.38
C GLU A 58 -1.12 3.77 27.36
N SER A 59 -1.29 4.42 28.51
CA SER A 59 -1.95 5.72 28.58
C SER A 59 -1.06 6.79 27.97
N GLY A 60 -1.60 7.62 27.09
CA GLY A 60 -0.82 8.68 26.44
C GLY A 60 -1.46 9.16 25.16
N GLU A 61 -0.61 9.58 24.22
CA GLU A 61 -1.04 9.95 22.88
C GLU A 61 -1.67 8.76 22.15
N SER A 62 -2.85 8.98 21.58
CA SER A 62 -3.53 7.97 20.78
C SER A 62 -2.74 7.69 19.51
N GLY A 63 -2.30 6.44 19.34
CA GLY A 63 -1.57 6.02 18.15
C GLY A 63 -1.15 4.56 18.20
N ALA A 64 -0.66 4.06 17.08
CA ALA A 64 0.07 2.80 17.02
C ALA A 64 1.55 3.12 16.91
N PHE A 65 2.39 2.46 17.69
CA PHE A 65 3.83 2.70 17.71
C PHE A 65 4.60 1.40 17.56
N LEU A 66 5.68 1.44 16.77
CA LEU A 66 6.60 0.32 16.60
C LEU A 66 7.87 0.59 17.41
N ARG A 67 8.26 -0.36 18.25
CA ARG A 67 9.51 -0.31 19.02
C ARG A 67 10.57 -1.12 18.28
N THR A 68 11.62 -0.44 17.81
CA THR A 68 12.78 -1.04 17.15
C THR A 68 14.02 -0.85 18.02
N GLU A 69 15.17 -1.35 17.56
CA GLU A 69 16.46 -1.08 18.19
C GLU A 69 16.82 0.42 18.16
N GLU A 70 16.30 1.17 17.19
CA GLU A 70 16.52 2.61 17.02
C GLU A 70 15.59 3.47 17.89
N GLY A 71 14.56 2.86 18.50
CA GLY A 71 13.65 3.52 19.41
C GLY A 71 12.17 3.30 19.09
N LEU A 72 11.32 4.22 19.57
CA LEU A 72 9.89 4.20 19.33
C LEU A 72 9.55 5.04 18.10
N HIS A 73 8.84 4.46 17.14
CA HIS A 73 8.46 5.10 15.89
C HIS A 73 6.94 5.09 15.72
N ASP A 74 6.39 6.15 15.14
CA ASP A 74 4.99 6.19 14.73
C ASP A 74 4.72 5.08 13.68
N PHE A 75 3.73 4.24 13.97
CA PHE A 75 3.26 3.13 13.14
C PHE A 75 1.81 3.36 12.71
N THR A 76 1.41 4.62 12.51
CA THR A 76 0.11 4.94 11.92
C THR A 76 0.00 4.31 10.52
N PRO A 77 -0.99 3.42 10.27
CA PRO A 77 -1.21 2.83 8.96
C PRO A 77 -1.57 3.93 7.97
N ARG A 78 -0.59 4.39 7.20
CA ARG A 78 -0.86 5.26 6.05
C ARG A 78 -1.51 4.35 5.02
N PHE A 79 -2.81 4.54 4.75
CA PHE A 79 -3.52 3.82 3.68
C PHE A 79 -2.64 3.81 2.41
N ARG A 80 -2.12 2.64 2.06
CA ARG A 80 -1.12 2.46 1.01
C ARG A 80 -1.65 1.47 -0.02
N GLU A 81 -2.29 2.00 -1.06
CA GLU A 81 -2.21 1.38 -2.40
C GLU A 81 -0.74 1.26 -2.88
N ALA A 82 0.22 1.87 -2.17
CA ALA A 82 1.64 1.92 -2.47
C ALA A 82 2.48 0.75 -1.93
N ALA A 83 1.92 -0.20 -1.17
CA ALA A 83 2.65 -1.43 -0.79
C ALA A 83 2.85 -2.39 -1.98
N TYR A 84 2.07 -2.22 -3.06
CA TYR A 84 1.96 -3.20 -4.16
C TYR A 84 2.81 -2.90 -5.40
N THR A 85 3.77 -1.98 -5.35
CA THR A 85 4.64 -1.76 -6.51
C THR A 85 6.10 -1.56 -6.11
N PRO A 86 7.03 -2.35 -6.69
CA PRO A 86 8.47 -2.07 -6.69
C PRO A 86 8.82 -0.67 -7.25
N VAL A 87 7.84 0.00 -7.85
CA VAL A 87 7.99 1.27 -8.57
C VAL A 87 8.23 2.46 -7.62
N LYS A 88 7.91 2.40 -6.33
CA LYS A 88 8.02 3.62 -5.49
C LYS A 88 9.40 3.91 -4.89
N LYS A 89 10.34 2.95 -4.87
CA LYS A 89 11.72 3.20 -4.42
C LYS A 89 12.66 3.78 -5.49
N VAL A 90 12.24 3.78 -6.76
CA VAL A 90 13.11 4.16 -7.90
C VAL A 90 12.71 5.48 -8.57
N VAL A 91 11.57 6.07 -8.20
CA VAL A 91 11.01 7.22 -8.94
C VAL A 91 11.39 8.58 -8.31
N ASP A 92 11.94 8.61 -7.11
CA ASP A 92 12.32 9.87 -6.43
C ASP A 92 13.73 10.40 -6.75
N THR A 93 14.41 9.85 -7.76
CA THR A 93 15.79 10.29 -8.10
C THR A 93 16.03 10.61 -9.57
N ARG A 94 14.97 10.78 -10.36
CA ARG A 94 15.10 11.45 -11.66
C ARG A 94 14.05 12.53 -11.75
N GLU A 95 14.48 13.77 -11.64
CA GLU A 95 13.77 14.93 -12.17
C GLU A 95 13.41 14.61 -13.63
N LYS A 96 12.22 14.05 -13.85
CA LYS A 96 11.64 14.00 -15.18
C LYS A 96 11.43 15.45 -15.56
N ASP A 97 12.05 15.87 -16.65
CA ASP A 97 11.96 17.22 -17.21
C ASP A 97 10.47 17.62 -17.33
N PHE A 98 9.99 18.31 -16.30
CA PHE A 98 8.59 18.67 -16.13
C PHE A 98 8.10 19.53 -17.30
N THR A 99 9.00 20.35 -17.85
CA THR A 99 8.77 21.17 -19.03
C THR A 99 8.51 20.30 -20.25
N ARG A 100 9.30 19.24 -20.46
CA ARG A 100 9.08 18.29 -21.56
C ARG A 100 7.75 17.55 -21.41
N MET A 101 7.40 17.13 -20.21
CA MET A 101 6.12 16.45 -19.95
C MET A 101 4.93 17.37 -20.21
N LYS A 102 5.00 18.62 -19.75
CA LYS A 102 3.96 19.63 -20.00
C LYS A 102 3.74 19.87 -21.50
N ARG A 103 4.81 20.02 -22.28
CA ARG A 103 4.74 20.17 -23.74
C ARG A 103 4.08 18.96 -24.41
N ALA A 104 4.45 17.75 -24.02
CA ALA A 104 3.86 16.53 -24.61
C ALA A 104 2.35 16.43 -24.35
N VAL A 105 1.87 16.89 -23.20
CA VAL A 105 0.43 16.94 -22.88
C VAL A 105 -0.29 18.01 -23.72
N GLU A 106 0.31 19.20 -23.86
CA GLU A 106 -0.24 20.27 -24.69
C GLU A 106 -0.33 19.85 -26.18
N ASP A 107 0.72 19.22 -26.71
CA ASP A 107 0.76 18.73 -28.10
C ASP A 107 -0.31 17.65 -28.35
N ALA A 108 -0.48 16.71 -27.40
CA ALA A 108 -1.50 15.69 -27.48
C ALA A 108 -2.92 16.28 -27.47
N ALA A 109 -3.15 17.32 -26.66
CA ALA A 109 -4.43 18.02 -26.60
C ALA A 109 -4.73 18.75 -27.92
N LEU A 110 -3.75 19.44 -28.51
CA LEU A 110 -3.89 20.11 -29.80
C LEU A 110 -4.18 19.12 -30.93
N ALA A 111 -3.45 18.00 -31.00
CA ALA A 111 -3.68 16.95 -31.99
C ALA A 111 -5.09 16.34 -31.89
N ALA A 112 -5.59 16.16 -30.67
CA ALA A 112 -6.95 15.68 -30.43
C ALA A 112 -8.01 16.69 -30.91
N LEU A 113 -7.77 17.99 -30.67
CA LEU A 113 -8.65 19.07 -31.12
C LEU A 113 -8.71 19.12 -32.66
N GLU A 114 -7.57 19.04 -33.33
CA GLU A 114 -7.48 19.06 -34.79
C GLU A 114 -8.19 17.84 -35.41
N LYS A 115 -8.02 16.65 -34.81
CA LYS A 115 -8.74 15.44 -35.22
C LYS A 115 -10.25 15.61 -35.07
N LYS A 116 -10.72 16.21 -33.98
CA LYS A 116 -12.15 16.49 -33.74
C LYS A 116 -12.70 17.41 -34.85
N GLU A 117 -12.03 18.51 -35.15
CA GLU A 117 -12.47 19.44 -36.20
C GLU A 117 -12.51 18.80 -37.58
N ARG A 118 -11.49 18.00 -37.92
CA ARG A 118 -11.44 17.24 -39.17
C ARG A 118 -12.61 16.27 -39.28
N MET A 119 -12.99 15.61 -38.19
CA MET A 119 -14.16 14.71 -38.14
C MET A 119 -15.47 15.48 -38.32
N ILE A 120 -15.64 16.61 -37.63
CA ILE A 120 -16.83 17.47 -37.77
C ILE A 120 -16.99 17.94 -39.23
N ARG A 121 -15.90 18.39 -39.88
CA ARG A 121 -15.92 18.79 -41.29
C ARG A 121 -16.32 17.65 -42.22
N ARG A 122 -15.85 16.43 -41.96
CA ARG A 122 -16.22 15.24 -42.75
C ARG A 122 -17.69 14.87 -42.60
N LEU A 123 -18.23 14.94 -41.38
CA LEU A 123 -19.64 14.65 -41.12
C LEU A 123 -20.56 15.68 -41.80
N ARG A 124 -20.27 16.98 -41.66
CA ARG A 124 -21.04 18.05 -42.31
C ARG A 124 -21.03 17.97 -43.84
N ARG A 125 -19.92 17.54 -44.46
CA ARG A 125 -19.85 17.32 -45.91
C ARG A 125 -20.69 16.12 -46.37
N LYS A 126 -20.84 15.09 -45.53
CA LYS A 126 -21.71 13.94 -45.84
C LYS A 126 -23.19 14.29 -45.74
N GLU A 127 -23.57 15.16 -44.81
CA GLU A 127 -24.96 15.64 -44.66
C GLU A 127 -25.43 16.58 -45.79
N GLN A 128 -24.50 17.25 -46.49
CA GLN A 128 -24.83 18.15 -47.62
C GLN A 128 -24.78 17.46 -48.99
N ALA A 129 -24.34 16.19 -49.04
CA ALA A 129 -24.15 15.42 -50.28
C ALA A 129 -25.12 14.23 -50.40
N GLY A 130 -26.10 14.13 -49.50
CA GLY A 130 -27.24 13.20 -49.55
C GLY A 130 -28.54 13.97 -49.52
#